data_AF-A0AAE3G538-F1
#
_entry.id   AF-A0AAE3G538-F1
#
_cell.length_a   1.000
_cell.length_b   1.000
_cell.length_c   1.000
_cell.angle_alpha   90.00
_cell.angle_beta   90.00
_cell.angle_gamma   90.00
#
_symmetry.space_group_name_H-M   'P 1'
#
loop_
_entity.id
_entity.type
_entity.pdbx_description
1 polymer ?
#
loop_
_entity_poly.entity_id
_entity_poly.type
_entity_poly.pdbx_seq_one_letter_code
_entity_poly.pdbx_strand_id
1 'polypeptide(L)' 'MRFPLFPSLRTGGSQRCERCGLRFPTSKEQCNHCSKLSDTEVESLRRRVEREHAGHAELGRVFLILAAVVMALVMLLVLR' A
#
# COMPACT_ATOMS: atom_id res chain seq x y z
N MET A 1 33.00 -4.76 13.93
CA MET A 1 32.01 -4.72 12.83
C MET A 1 31.09 -3.53 13.07
N ARG A 2 31.14 -2.52 12.20
CA ARG A 2 30.48 -1.22 12.39
C ARG A 2 29.20 -1.27 11.56
N PHE A 3 28.06 -1.53 12.21
CA PHE A 3 26.76 -1.50 11.56
C PHE A 3 26.57 -0.12 10.90
N PRO A 4 26.15 -0.03 9.63
CA PRO A 4 25.73 1.25 9.09
C PRO A 4 24.48 1.65 9.87
N LEU A 5 24.60 2.73 10.63
CA LEU A 5 23.47 3.42 11.23
C LEU A 5 22.55 3.83 10.07
N PHE A 6 21.41 3.15 9.94
CA PHE A 6 20.35 3.55 9.01
C PHE A 6 20.10 5.04 9.23
N PRO A 7 20.30 5.90 8.22
CA PRO A 7 20.06 7.32 8.40
C PRO A 7 18.59 7.49 8.76
N SER A 8 18.37 8.05 9.95
CA SER A 8 17.06 8.34 10.51
C SER A 8 16.18 8.92 9.41
N LEU A 9 15.15 8.17 9.00
CA LEU A 9 14.08 8.68 8.15
C LEU A 9 13.44 9.82 8.94
N ARG A 10 13.92 11.03 8.69
CA ARG A 10 13.32 12.26 9.16
C ARG A 10 11.92 12.26 8.53
N THR A 11 10.93 11.76 9.26
CA THR A 11 9.52 11.84 8.91
C THR A 11 9.11 13.31 9.03
N GLY A 12 9.60 14.13 8.10
CA GLY A 12 8.93 15.37 7.77
C GLY A 12 7.47 15.03 7.52
N GLY A 13 6.56 15.86 8.04
CA GLY A 13 5.13 15.63 7.93
C GLY A 13 4.75 15.24 6.50
N SER A 14 3.80 14.31 6.37
CA SER A 14 3.21 13.99 5.07
C SER A 14 1.84 14.63 4.99
N GLN A 15 1.58 15.39 3.93
CA GLN A 15 0.27 15.95 3.64
C GLN A 15 -0.40 15.22 2.48
N ARG A 16 -1.73 15.27 2.42
CA ARG A 16 -2.51 14.68 1.34
C ARG A 16 -2.67 15.70 0.21
N CYS A 17 -2.41 15.29 -1.03
CA CYS A 17 -2.67 16.13 -2.19
C CYS A 17 -4.18 16.14 -2.51
N GLU A 18 -4.74 17.33 -2.75
CA GLU A 18 -6.16 17.48 -3.13
C GLU A 18 -6.46 16.99 -4.56
N ARG A 19 -5.49 17.10 -5.49
CA ARG A 19 -5.67 16.67 -6.89
C ARG A 19 -5.61 15.16 -7.06
N CYS A 20 -4.51 14.53 -6.63
CA CYS A 20 -4.28 13.10 -6.85
C CYS A 20 -4.63 12.22 -5.64
N GLY A 21 -4.92 12.79 -4.47
CA GLY A 21 -5.28 12.05 -3.26
C GLY A 21 -4.13 11.31 -2.55
N LEU A 22 -2.94 11.26 -3.17
CA LEU A 22 -1.72 10.64 -2.64
C LEU A 22 -1.05 11.52 -1.57
N ARG A 23 -0.32 10.88 -0.65
CA ARG A 23 0.51 11.60 0.34
C ARG A 23 1.83 12.04 -0.28
N PHE A 24 2.27 13.24 0.07
CA PHE A 24 3.58 13.78 -0.29
C PHE A 24 4.20 14.54 0.88
N PRO A 25 5.53 14.72 0.91
CA PRO A 25 6.22 15.40 2.00
C PRO A 25 5.79 16.87 2.11
N THR A 26 5.46 17.33 3.31
CA THR A 26 5.17 18.74 3.61
C THR A 26 6.38 19.65 3.36
N SER A 27 7.60 19.10 3.31
CA SER A 27 8.80 19.82 2.91
C SER A 27 8.80 20.24 1.43
N LYS A 28 7.86 19.75 0.62
CA LYS A 28 7.70 20.14 -0.78
C LYS A 28 6.47 21.01 -0.91
N GLU A 29 6.61 22.16 -1.58
CA GLU A 29 5.49 23.06 -1.87
C GLU A 29 4.52 22.48 -2.91
N GLN A 30 5.01 21.60 -3.78
CA GLN A 30 4.23 21.01 -4.86
C GLN A 30 4.23 19.48 -4.77
N CYS A 31 3.10 18.88 -5.15
CA CYS A 31 2.95 17.44 -5.20
C CYS A 31 3.88 16.83 -6.25
N ASN A 32 4.79 15.95 -5.83
CA ASN A 32 5.73 15.26 -6.72
C ASN A 32 5.07 14.25 -7.67
N HIS A 33 3.79 13.92 -7.44
CA HIS A 33 3.06 12.93 -8.25
C HIS A 33 2.28 13.57 -9.40
N CYS A 34 1.73 14.77 -9.19
CA CYS A 34 0.78 15.37 -10.13
C CYS A 34 1.05 16.83 -10.49
N SER A 35 2.06 17.50 -9.91
CA SER A 35 2.30 18.93 -10.19
C SER A 35 2.62 19.23 -11.65
N LYS A 36 3.17 18.25 -12.38
CA LYS A 36 3.50 18.35 -13.81
C LYS A 36 2.48 17.68 -14.73
N LEU A 37 1.38 17.17 -14.18
CA LEU A 37 0.35 16.45 -14.93
C LEU A 37 -0.88 17.34 -15.14
N SER A 38 -1.43 17.25 -16.35
CA SER A 38 -2.76 17.74 -16.69
C SER A 38 -3.84 16.91 -15.99
N ASP A 39 -5.06 17.43 -15.88
CA ASP A 39 -6.13 16.77 -15.12
C ASP A 39 -6.52 15.39 -15.69
N THR A 40 -6.41 15.21 -17.01
CA THR A 40 -6.63 13.91 -17.68
C THR A 40 -5.56 12.89 -17.27
N GLU A 41 -4.31 13.32 -17.14
CA GLU A 41 -3.22 12.45 -16.69
C GLU A 41 -3.35 12.11 -15.21
N VAL A 42 -3.81 13.05 -14.37
CA VAL A 42 -4.08 12.80 -12.94
C VAL A 42 -5.16 11.74 -12.75
N GLU A 43 -6.21 11.74 -13.57
CA GLU A 43 -7.25 10.72 -13.55
C GLU A 43 -6.69 9.34 -13.91
N SER A 44 -5.82 9.27 -14.92
CA SER A 44 -5.16 8.01 -15.29
C SER A 44 -4.22 7.48 -14.19
N LEU A 45 -3.51 8.38 -13.50
CA LEU A 45 -2.67 8.06 -12.35
C LEU A 45 -3.53 7.48 -11.21
N ARG A 46 -4.67 8.12 -10.90
CA ARG A 46 -5.58 7.67 -9.85
C ARG A 46 -6.10 6.26 -10.12
N ARG A 47 -6.57 5.99 -11.34
CA ARG A 47 -7.03 4.66 -11.76
C ARG A 47 -5.94 3.60 -11.66
N ARG A 48 -4.69 3.98 -11.96
CA ARG A 48 -3.56 3.05 -11.83
C ARG A 48 -3.29 2.70 -10.37
N VAL A 49 -3.24 3.69 -9.49
CA VAL A 49 -3.05 3.50 -8.04
C VAL A 49 -4.18 2.66 -7.45
N GLU A 50 -5.42 2.92 -7.85
CA GLU A 50 -6.58 2.16 -7.38
C GLU A 50 -6.54 0.70 -7.84
N ARG A 51 -6.14 0.43 -9.08
CA ARG A 51 -5.93 -0.95 -9.57
C ARG A 51 -4.80 -1.67 -8.85
N GLU A 52 -3.69 -0.99 -8.60
CA GLU A 52 -2.59 -1.55 -7.81
C GLU A 52 -3.05 -1.90 -6.40
N HIS A 53 -3.83 -1.03 -5.73
CA HIS A 53 -4.37 -1.32 -4.39
C HIS A 53 -5.44 -2.41 -4.36
N ALA A 54 -6.29 -2.50 -5.38
CA ALA A 54 -7.32 -3.53 -5.46
C ALA A 54 -6.73 -4.95 -5.54
N GLY A 55 -5.57 -5.12 -6.19
CA GLY A 55 -4.91 -6.43 -6.31
C GLY A 55 -4.46 -7.04 -4.98
N HIS A 56 -4.21 -6.24 -3.94
CA HIS A 56 -3.75 -6.75 -2.65
C HIS A 56 -4.87 -7.28 -1.74
N ALA A 57 -6.13 -6.88 -1.96
CA ALA A 57 -7.25 -7.35 -1.15
C ALA A 57 -7.58 -8.84 -1.39
N GLU A 58 -7.25 -9.34 -2.58
CA GLU A 58 -7.53 -10.72 -2.99
C GLU A 58 -6.60 -11.73 -2.29
N LEU A 59 -5.36 -11.35 -2.00
CA LEU A 59 -4.41 -12.19 -1.27
C LEU A 59 -4.90 -12.52 0.14
N GLY A 60 -5.44 -11.53 0.86
CA GLY A 60 -5.96 -11.74 2.22
C GLY A 60 -7.09 -12.77 2.27
N ARG A 61 -7.98 -12.75 1.26
CA ARG A 61 -9.06 -13.73 1.13
C ARG A 61 -8.53 -15.14 0.88
N VAL A 62 -7.52 -15.28 0.01
CA VAL A 62 -6.89 -16.58 -0.28
C VAL A 62 -6.25 -17.18 0.96
N PHE A 63 -5.50 -16.38 1.75
CA PHE A 63 -4.88 -16.85 2.99
C PHE A 63 -5.91 -17.29 4.03
N LEU A 64 -7.04 -16.57 4.17
CA LEU A 64 -8.12 -16.96 5.09
C LEU A 64 -8.76 -18.30 4.69
N ILE A 65 -9.02 -18.51 3.40
CA ILE A 65 -9.55 -19.78 2.90
C ILE A 65 -8.56 -20.91 3.17
N LEU A 66 -7.28 -20.71 2.84
CA LEU A 66 -6.24 -21.71 3.06
C LEU A 66 -6.13 -22.07 4.56
N ALA A 67 -6.13 -21.07 5.44
CA ALA A 67 -6.09 -21.28 6.88
C ALA A 67 -7.31 -22.08 7.38
N ALA A 68 -8.51 -21.76 6.88
CA ALA A 68 -9.73 -22.49 7.24
C ALA A 68 -9.68 -23.96 6.81
N VAL A 69 -9.17 -24.24 5.60
CA VAL A 69 -9.00 -25.62 5.09
C VAL A 69 -8.00 -26.40 5.96
N VAL A 70 -6.86 -25.81 6.28
CA VAL A 70 -5.84 -26.44 7.13
C VAL A 70 -6.39 -26.72 8.54
N MET A 71 -7.08 -25.76 9.14
CA MET A 71 -7.73 -25.93 10.44
C MET A 71 -8.76 -27.06 10.44
N ALA A 72 -9.60 -27.13 9.41
CA ALA A 72 -10.59 -28.20 9.28
C ALA A 72 -9.92 -29.58 9.15
N LEU A 73 -8.85 -29.70 8.36
CA LEU A 73 -8.06 -30.93 8.21
C LEU A 73 -7.45 -31.39 9.53
N VAL A 74 -6.80 -30.48 10.26
CA VAL A 74 -6.20 -30.78 11.57
C VAL A 74 -7.27 -31.22 12.57
N MET A 75 -8.40 -30.52 12.62
CA MET A 75 -9.50 -30.87 13.51
C MET A 75 -10.06 -32.27 13.19
N LEU A 76 -10.20 -32.63 11.92
CA LEU A 76 -10.67 -33.95 11.48
C LEU A 76 -9.68 -35.06 11.84
N LEU A 77 -8.37 -34.79 11.76
CA LEU A 77 -7.32 -35.73 12.18
C LEU A 77 -7.26 -35.94 13.70
N VAL A 78 -7.56 -34.90 14.49
CA VAL A 78 -7.54 -34.97 15.97
C VAL A 78 -8.82 -35.58 16.53
N LEU A 79 -9.97 -35.40 15.87
CA LEU A 79 -11.26 -36.01 16.27
C LEU A 79 -11.44 -37.47 15.81
N ARG A 80 -10.54 -37.96 14.96
CA ARG A 80 -10.46 -39.35 14.52
C ARG A 80 -9.66 -40.19 15.51
#